data_AF-A0A1V5P9V4-F1
#
_entry.id   AF-A0A1V5P9V4-F1
#
_cell.length_a   1.000
_cell.length_b   1.000
_cell.length_c   1.000
_cell.angle_alpha   90.00
_cell.angle_beta   90.00
_cell.angle_gamma   90.00
#
_symmetry.space_group_name_H-M   'P 1'
#
loop_
_entity.id
_entity.type
_entity.pdbx_description
1 polymer ?
#
loop_
_entity_poly.entity_id
_entity_poly.type
_entity_poly.pdbx_seq_one_letter_code
_entity_poly.pdbx_strand_id
1 'polypeptide(L)'
;MDTPDEIAKKFKKAVTDSENIIAYDESRPGVANLLSIYSNCTGQSMPKVVDLFEGKGYGALKEEVADAVISVLEPLQATYYRLLGDSAYLNKIISEGAKKAAATAHVTLQDVYKKVGFNSFGL
;
A
#
# COMPACT_ATOMS: atom_id res chain seq x y z
N MET A 1 -6.73 -8.60 -4.89
CA MET A 1 -6.75 -7.25 -4.29
C MET A 1 -8.19 -6.94 -3.97
N ASP A 2 -8.47 -6.18 -2.91
CA ASP A 2 -9.86 -5.83 -2.59
C ASP A 2 -10.49 -5.03 -3.75
N THR A 3 -11.75 -5.33 -4.06
CA THR A 3 -12.55 -4.56 -5.03
C THR A 3 -12.99 -3.22 -4.43
N PRO A 4 -13.43 -2.24 -5.25
CA PRO A 4 -14.04 -1.00 -4.74
C PRO A 4 -15.16 -1.24 -3.72
N ASP A 5 -16.03 -2.21 -3.97
CA ASP A 5 -17.13 -2.57 -3.06
C ASP A 5 -16.63 -3.14 -1.72
N GLU A 6 -15.57 -3.97 -1.76
CA GLU A 6 -14.95 -4.51 -0.55
C GLU A 6 -14.28 -3.41 0.27
N ILE A 7 -13.60 -2.46 -0.39
CA ILE A 7 -12.98 -1.29 0.24
C ILE A 7 -14.07 -0.43 0.90
N ALA A 8 -15.11 -0.04 0.17
CA ALA A 8 -16.22 0.75 0.70
C ALA A 8 -16.89 0.09 1.91
N LYS A 9 -17.12 -1.23 1.84
CA LYS A 9 -17.69 -2.00 2.95
C LYS A 9 -16.79 -2.04 4.18
N LYS A 10 -15.47 -2.08 4.02
CA LYS A 10 -14.51 -2.05 5.13
C LYS A 10 -14.52 -0.68 5.82
N PHE A 11 -14.49 0.41 5.07
CA PHE A 11 -14.54 1.76 5.64
C PHE A 11 -15.89 2.07 6.29
N LYS A 12 -17.01 1.63 5.70
CA LYS A 12 -18.35 1.76 6.31
C LYS A 12 -18.43 1.10 7.69
N LYS A 13 -17.68 0.02 7.91
CA LYS A 13 -17.62 -0.72 9.19
C LYS A 13 -16.50 -0.27 10.13
N ALA A 14 -15.69 0.72 9.73
CA ALA A 14 -14.60 1.20 10.55
C ALA A 14 -15.12 1.65 11.93
N VAL A 15 -14.43 1.24 12.99
CA VAL A 15 -14.79 1.59 14.37
C VAL A 15 -14.49 3.07 14.60
N THR A 16 -15.46 3.78 15.16
CA THR A 16 -15.36 5.19 15.56
C THR A 16 -15.85 5.32 17.00
N ASP A 17 -15.56 6.45 17.64
CA ASP A 17 -16.15 6.77 18.94
C ASP A 17 -17.65 7.14 18.81
N SER A 18 -18.26 7.59 19.90
CA SER A 18 -19.67 7.98 19.97
C SER A 18 -19.90 9.49 20.06
N GLU A 19 -18.86 10.32 19.93
CA GLU A 19 -18.95 11.78 20.07
C GLU A 19 -19.53 12.44 18.82
N ASN A 20 -19.45 11.77 17.67
CA ASN A 20 -19.89 12.27 16.36
C ASN A 20 -19.35 13.66 15.98
N ILE A 21 -18.12 13.94 16.40
CA ILE A 21 -17.37 15.17 16.07
C ILE A 21 -16.17 14.77 15.25
N ILE A 22 -16.01 15.32 14.05
CA ILE A 22 -14.85 15.01 13.21
C ILE A 22 -13.72 15.98 13.57
N ALA A 23 -12.82 15.55 14.45
CA ALA A 23 -11.64 16.29 14.86
C ALA A 23 -10.44 15.34 14.95
N TYR A 24 -9.24 15.87 14.67
CA TYR A 24 -8.02 15.11 14.86
C TYR A 24 -7.59 15.15 16.33
N ASP A 25 -7.66 14.01 17.00
CA ASP A 25 -7.20 13.80 18.36
C ASP A 25 -6.68 12.36 18.50
N GLU A 26 -5.42 12.21 18.94
CA GLU A 26 -4.78 10.91 19.13
C GLU A 26 -5.48 10.06 20.21
N SER A 27 -6.18 10.69 21.15
CA SER A 27 -7.00 9.99 22.14
C SER A 27 -8.23 9.30 21.53
N ARG A 28 -8.58 9.68 20.28
CA ARG A 28 -9.72 9.18 19.50
C ARG A 28 -9.24 8.44 18.25
N PRO A 29 -8.60 7.27 18.42
CA PRO A 29 -7.80 6.62 17.38
C PRO A 29 -8.58 6.24 16.12
N GLY A 30 -9.88 5.92 16.24
CA GLY A 30 -10.71 5.57 15.08
C GLY A 30 -10.88 6.73 14.11
N VAL A 31 -11.23 7.91 14.62
CA VAL A 31 -11.44 9.12 13.80
C VAL A 31 -10.11 9.69 13.32
N ALA A 32 -9.10 9.76 14.20
CA ALA A 32 -7.76 10.22 13.84
C ALA A 32 -7.14 9.37 12.71
N ASN A 33 -7.31 8.05 12.76
CA ASN A 33 -6.81 7.17 11.69
C ASN A 33 -7.52 7.42 10.36
N LEU A 34 -8.86 7.56 10.35
CA LEU A 34 -9.61 7.87 9.12
C LEU A 34 -9.19 9.22 8.50
N LEU A 35 -9.02 10.24 9.34
CA LEU A 35 -8.55 11.56 8.90
C LEU A 35 -7.13 11.50 8.33
N SER A 36 -6.24 10.73 8.98
CA SER A 36 -4.88 10.51 8.47
C SER A 36 -4.87 9.79 7.13
N ILE A 37 -5.69 8.75 6.96
CA ILE A 37 -5.81 8.05 5.67
C ILE A 37 -6.30 9.03 4.59
N TYR A 38 -7.36 9.79 4.85
CA TYR A 38 -7.88 10.76 3.89
C TYR A 38 -6.85 11.82 3.53
N SER A 39 -6.14 12.38 4.52
CA SER A 39 -5.07 13.35 4.33
C SER A 39 -3.96 12.80 3.42
N ASN A 40 -3.51 11.56 3.65
CA ASN A 40 -2.47 10.94 2.82
C ASN A 40 -2.95 10.61 1.41
N CYS A 41 -4.19 10.13 1.24
CA CYS A 41 -4.74 9.82 -0.09
C CYS A 41 -4.99 11.07 -0.94
N THR A 42 -5.38 12.18 -0.30
CA THR A 42 -5.71 13.43 -1.01
C THR A 42 -4.55 14.42 -1.07
N GLY A 43 -3.48 14.21 -0.28
CA GLY A 43 -2.37 15.15 -0.13
C GLY A 43 -2.72 16.45 0.60
N GLN A 44 -3.92 16.54 1.19
CA GLN A 44 -4.37 17.71 1.91
C GLN A 44 -3.84 17.73 3.35
N SER A 45 -3.54 18.92 3.88
CA SER A 45 -3.08 19.06 5.27
C SER A 45 -4.20 18.73 6.27
N MET A 46 -3.83 18.20 7.44
CA MET A 46 -4.80 17.83 8.48
C MET A 46 -5.80 18.95 8.84
N PRO A 47 -5.39 20.23 9.00
CA PRO A 47 -6.35 21.31 9.25
C PRO A 47 -7.39 21.44 8.14
N LYS A 48 -6.98 21.43 6.87
CA LYS A 48 -7.91 21.50 5.74
C LYS A 48 -8.87 20.32 5.69
N VAL A 49 -8.37 19.13 6.02
CA VAL A 49 -9.20 17.93 6.09
C VAL A 49 -10.26 18.08 7.17
N VAL A 50 -9.89 18.50 8.38
CA VAL A 50 -10.87 18.72 9.47
C VAL A 50 -11.91 19.76 9.05
N ASP A 51 -11.49 20.88 8.45
CA ASP A 51 -12.39 21.94 7.97
C ASP A 51 -13.39 21.41 6.91
N LEU A 52 -12.97 20.52 6.01
CA LEU A 52 -13.84 19.91 4.98
C LEU A 52 -14.97 19.04 5.57
N PHE A 53 -14.79 18.59 6.81
CA PHE A 53 -15.73 17.74 7.52
C PHE A 53 -16.50 18.47 8.63
N GLU A 54 -16.34 19.80 8.73
CA GLU A 54 -17.13 20.60 9.66
C GLU A 54 -18.63 20.44 9.38
N GLY A 55 -19.41 20.17 10.45
CA GLY A 55 -20.85 19.91 10.35
C GLY A 55 -21.25 18.58 9.71
N LYS A 56 -20.29 17.73 9.30
CA LYS A 56 -20.56 16.38 8.77
C LYS A 56 -20.47 15.33 9.88
N GLY A 57 -21.13 14.18 9.67
CA GLY A 57 -21.07 13.02 10.56
C GLY A 57 -20.15 11.91 10.06
N TYR A 58 -19.93 10.89 10.90
CA TYR A 58 -19.00 9.79 10.57
C TYR A 58 -19.38 8.96 9.34
N GLY A 59 -20.65 8.94 8.95
CA GLY A 59 -21.10 8.31 7.70
C GLY A 59 -20.39 8.94 6.49
N ALA A 60 -20.47 10.27 6.39
CA ALA A 60 -19.82 11.03 5.33
C ALA A 60 -18.30 10.91 5.39
N LEU A 61 -17.70 10.94 6.59
CA LEU A 61 -16.25 10.70 6.73
C LEU A 61 -15.84 9.35 6.15
N LYS A 62 -16.53 8.26 6.52
CA LYS A 62 -16.20 6.91 6.07
C LYS A 62 -16.37 6.73 4.57
N GLU A 63 -17.38 7.36 3.98
CA GLU A 63 -17.65 7.34 2.54
C GLU A 63 -16.55 8.09 1.77
N GLU A 64 -16.24 9.32 2.16
CA GLU A 64 -15.19 10.13 1.54
C GLU A 64 -13.79 9.48 1.67
N VAL A 65 -13.49 8.84 2.81
CA VAL A 65 -12.25 8.08 2.98
C VAL A 65 -12.22 6.86 2.05
N ALA A 66 -13.35 6.16 1.89
CA ALA A 66 -13.42 5.03 0.96
C ALA A 66 -13.15 5.48 -0.47
N ASP A 67 -13.81 6.55 -0.91
CA ASP A 67 -13.66 7.08 -2.27
C ASP A 67 -12.25 7.58 -2.55
N ALA A 68 -11.62 8.26 -1.58
CA ALA A 68 -10.24 8.69 -1.68
C ALA A 68 -9.27 7.50 -1.84
N VAL A 69 -9.47 6.43 -1.06
CA VAL A 69 -8.64 5.22 -1.15
C VAL A 69 -8.87 4.48 -2.47
N ILE A 70 -10.11 4.33 -2.91
CA ILE A 70 -10.46 3.70 -4.19
C ILE A 70 -9.79 4.47 -5.34
N SER A 71 -9.91 5.79 -5.35
CA SER A 71 -9.30 6.65 -6.38
C SER A 71 -7.78 6.49 -6.48
N VAL A 72 -7.10 6.28 -5.36
CA VAL A 72 -5.65 6.01 -5.34
C VAL A 72 -5.32 4.60 -5.84
N LEU A 73 -6.13 3.60 -5.48
CA LEU A 73 -5.86 2.20 -5.79
C LEU A 73 -6.25 1.78 -7.20
N GLU A 74 -7.30 2.35 -7.79
CA GLU A 74 -7.78 2.00 -9.13
C GLU A 74 -6.69 2.00 -10.21
N PRO A 75 -5.88 3.06 -10.40
CA PRO A 75 -4.84 3.05 -11.43
C PRO A 75 -3.73 2.02 -11.14
N LEU A 76 -3.43 1.76 -9.87
CA LEU A 76 -2.46 0.74 -9.45
C LEU A 76 -2.98 -0.67 -9.73
N GLN A 77 -4.25 -0.94 -9.42
CA GLN A 77 -4.92 -2.21 -9.70
C GLN A 77 -5.01 -2.47 -11.20
N ALA A 78 -5.39 -1.46 -12.00
CA ALA A 78 -5.41 -1.57 -13.46
C ALA A 78 -4.03 -1.93 -14.02
N THR A 79 -2.97 -1.28 -13.53
CA THR A 79 -1.59 -1.59 -13.92
C THR A 79 -1.19 -3.00 -13.49
N TYR A 80 -1.53 -3.40 -12.27
CA TYR A 80 -1.27 -4.74 -11.75
C TYR A 80 -1.90 -5.81 -12.63
N TYR A 81 -3.20 -5.71 -12.95
CA TYR A 81 -3.90 -6.69 -13.78
C TYR A 81 -3.38 -6.69 -15.22
N ARG A 82 -3.03 -5.52 -15.78
CA ARG A 82 -2.38 -5.45 -17.09
C ARG A 82 -1.05 -6.20 -17.12
N LEU A 83 -0.20 -6.02 -16.11
CA LEU A 83 1.09 -6.71 -16.01
C LEU A 83 0.93 -8.21 -15.74
N LEU A 84 -0.06 -8.60 -14.94
CA LEU A 84 -0.35 -10.00 -14.66
C LEU A 84 -0.82 -10.75 -15.91
N GLY A 85 -1.55 -10.06 -16.80
CA GLY A 85 -1.95 -10.59 -18.10
C GLY A 85 -0.81 -10.73 -19.11
N ASP A 86 0.31 -10.03 -18.91
CA ASP A 86 1.50 -10.09 -19.77
C ASP A 86 2.60 -10.98 -19.15
N SER A 87 2.34 -12.30 -19.17
CA SER A 87 3.24 -13.29 -18.59
C SER A 87 4.63 -13.28 -19.25
N ALA A 88 4.72 -12.99 -20.55
CA ALA A 88 5.99 -12.94 -21.26
C ALA A 88 6.86 -11.77 -20.78
N TYR A 89 6.29 -10.58 -20.65
CA TYR A 89 6.98 -9.43 -20.06
C TYR A 89 7.41 -9.70 -18.62
N LEU A 90 6.52 -10.27 -17.80
CA LEU A 90 6.82 -10.57 -16.40
C LEU A 90 7.99 -11.56 -16.27
N ASN A 91 7.97 -12.64 -17.05
CA ASN A 91 9.05 -13.63 -17.07
C ASN A 91 10.38 -13.04 -17.53
N LYS A 92 10.36 -12.12 -18.50
CA LYS A 92 11.56 -11.39 -18.93
C LYS A 92 12.15 -10.60 -17.77
N ILE A 93 11.34 -9.78 -17.08
CA ILE A 93 11.80 -8.99 -15.93
C ILE A 93 12.35 -9.87 -14.81
N ILE A 94 11.65 -10.98 -14.49
CA ILE A 94 12.10 -11.95 -13.48
C ILE A 94 13.45 -12.56 -13.87
N SER A 95 13.62 -13.00 -15.13
CA SER A 95 14.87 -13.57 -15.62
C SER A 95 16.04 -12.58 -15.56
N GLU A 96 15.80 -11.33 -15.95
CA GLU A 96 16.81 -10.27 -15.88
C GLU A 96 17.19 -9.95 -14.43
N GLY A 97 16.21 -9.88 -13.52
CA GLY A 97 16.45 -9.71 -12.08
C GLY A 97 17.25 -10.88 -11.50
N ALA A 98 16.89 -12.11 -11.84
CA ALA A 98 17.58 -13.32 -11.39
C ALA A 98 19.05 -13.34 -11.86
N LYS A 99 19.33 -12.96 -13.11
CA LYS A 99 20.71 -12.86 -13.62
C LYS A 99 21.54 -11.84 -12.83
N LYS A 100 20.98 -10.65 -12.57
CA LYS A 100 21.65 -9.61 -11.78
C LYS A 100 21.92 -10.07 -10.35
N ALA A 101 20.91 -10.64 -9.70
CA ALA A 101 21.04 -11.16 -8.34
C ALA A 101 22.05 -12.30 -8.25
N ALA A 102 22.04 -13.24 -9.21
CA ALA A 102 22.97 -14.36 -9.27
C ALA A 102 24.42 -13.87 -9.44
N ALA A 103 24.66 -12.86 -10.28
CA ALA A 103 26.00 -12.29 -10.46
C ALA A 103 26.56 -11.74 -9.14
N THR A 104 25.75 -11.00 -8.37
CA THR A 104 26.15 -10.49 -7.04
C THR A 104 26.34 -11.63 -6.04
N ALA A 105 25.39 -12.57 -5.96
CA ALA A 105 25.46 -13.69 -5.03
C ALA A 105 26.65 -14.62 -5.29
N HIS A 106 27.04 -14.79 -6.55
CA HIS A 106 28.17 -15.64 -6.94
C HIS A 106 29.50 -15.16 -6.35
N VAL A 107 29.72 -13.84 -6.27
CA VAL A 107 30.92 -13.27 -5.63
C VAL A 107 31.00 -13.68 -4.16
N THR A 108 29.91 -13.51 -3.43
CA THR A 108 29.84 -13.92 -2.02
C THR A 108 30.00 -15.44 -1.87
N LEU A 109 29.38 -16.22 -2.75
CA LEU A 109 29.46 -17.68 -2.71
C LEU A 109 30.90 -18.17 -2.95
N GLN A 110 31.62 -17.58 -3.91
CA GLN A 110 33.04 -17.88 -4.16
C GLN A 110 33.91 -17.58 -2.93
N ASP A 111 33.70 -16.44 -2.27
CA ASP A 111 34.44 -16.09 -1.04
C ASP A 111 34.18 -17.09 0.08
N VAL A 112 32.93 -17.52 0.25
CA VAL A 112 32.56 -18.55 1.23
C VAL A 112 33.24 -19.87 0.89
N TYR A 113 33.13 -20.34 -0.35
CA TYR A 113 33.75 -21.59 -0.80
C TYR A 113 35.26 -21.62 -0.55
N LYS A 114 35.95 -20.51 -0.87
CA LYS A 114 37.38 -20.35 -0.58
C LYS A 114 37.68 -20.46 0.93
N LYS A 115 36.86 -19.84 1.78
CA LYS A 115 37.06 -19.85 3.24
C LYS A 115 36.78 -21.21 3.89
N VAL A 116 35.85 -21.98 3.35
CA VAL A 116 35.48 -23.31 3.89
C VAL A 116 36.23 -24.47 3.22
N GLY A 117 37.20 -24.19 2.34
CA GLY A 117 38.05 -25.19 1.70
C GLY A 117 37.37 -25.98 0.57
N PHE A 118 36.23 -25.50 0.06
CA PHE A 118 35.63 -26.05 -1.15
C PHE A 118 36.34 -25.46 -2.37
N ASN A 119 37.16 -26.26 -3.05
CA ASN A 119 37.70 -25.89 -4.35
C ASN A 119 36.57 -25.97 -5.38
N SER A 120 36.23 -24.84 -5.99
CA SER A 120 35.26 -24.74 -7.08
C SER A 120 35.80 -25.42 -8.34
N PHE A 121 35.78 -26.75 -8.40
CA PHE A 121 35.91 -27.50 -9.64
C PHE A 121 34.53 -27.51 -10.31
N GLY A 122 34.33 -26.63 -11.29
CA GLY A 122 33.19 -26.66 -12.20
C GLY A 122 31.98 -25.83 -11.75
N LEU A 123 32.02 -24.52 -12.04
CA LEU A 123 30.86 -23.76 -12.49
C LEU A 123 31.24 -23.05 -13.79
#